data_AF-A0A843KAE7-F1
#
_entry.id   AF-A0A843KAE7-F1
#
_cell.length_a   1.000
_cell.length_b   1.000
_cell.length_c   1.000
_cell.angle_alpha   90.00
_cell.angle_beta   90.00
_cell.angle_gamma   90.00
#
_symmetry.space_group_name_H-M   'P 1'
#
loop_
_entity.id
_entity.type
_entity.pdbx_description
1 polymer ?
#
loop_
_entity_poly.entity_id
_entity_poly.type
_entity_poly.pdbx_seq_one_letter_code
_entity_poly.pdbx_strand_id
1 'polypeptide(L)'
;MKIIENLLYAFVVVLSFALTGIALASFLRTRKGKLLLVALAFIFFLVKGVILTLELSFDLLGQEGLLIALTLIDVAILLTIFFAMFKS
;
A
#
# COMPACT_ATOMS: atom_id res chain seq x y z
N MET A 1 -15.36 15.70 -11.57
CA MET A 1 -15.02 14.83 -10.42
C MET A 1 -14.08 13.69 -10.81
N LYS A 2 -14.42 12.85 -11.79
CA LYS A 2 -13.60 11.69 -12.21
C LYS A 2 -12.11 11.98 -12.50
N ILE A 3 -11.77 13.13 -13.09
CA ILE A 3 -10.36 13.47 -13.41
C ILE A 3 -9.52 13.67 -12.14
N ILE A 4 -10.07 14.34 -11.12
CA ILE A 4 -9.37 14.61 -9.86
C ILE A 4 -9.18 13.31 -9.07
N GLU A 5 -10.21 12.47 -9.04
CA GLU A 5 -10.15 11.13 -8.43
C GLU A 5 -9.07 10.26 -9.09
N ASN A 6 -9.05 10.20 -10.43
CA ASN A 6 -8.03 9.46 -11.17
C ASN A 6 -6.61 9.99 -10.90
N LEU A 7 -6.45 11.30 -10.81
CA LEU A 7 -5.16 11.92 -10.50
C LEU A 7 -4.71 11.56 -9.08
N LEU A 8 -5.62 11.55 -8.11
CA LEU A 8 -5.34 11.15 -6.73
C LEU A 8 -4.93 9.68 -6.66
N TYR A 9 -5.65 8.78 -7.33
CA TYR A 9 -5.29 7.35 -7.34
C TYR A 9 -3.93 7.11 -8.00
N ALA A 10 -3.67 7.75 -9.15
CA ALA A 10 -2.37 7.67 -9.81
C ALA A 10 -1.24 8.20 -8.92
N PHE A 11 -1.46 9.34 -8.25
CA PHE A 11 -0.50 9.91 -7.32
C PHE A 11 -0.21 8.96 -6.14
N VAL A 12 -1.26 8.37 -5.55
CA VAL A 12 -1.13 7.40 -4.45
C VAL A 12 -0.32 6.18 -4.91
N VAL A 13 -0.59 5.62 -6.10
CA VAL A 13 0.14 4.47 -6.63
C VAL A 13 1.63 4.80 -6.83
N VAL A 14 1.92 5.93 -7.49
CA VAL A 14 3.31 6.35 -7.74
C VAL A 14 4.07 6.62 -6.44
N LEU A 15 3.42 7.30 -5.48
CA LEU A 15 4.00 7.56 -4.17
C LEU A 15 4.28 6.25 -3.41
N SER A 16 3.33 5.31 -3.42
CA SER A 16 3.47 4.01 -2.77
C SER A 16 4.62 3.21 -3.37
N PHE A 17 4.77 3.26 -4.69
CA PHE A 17 5.88 2.60 -5.40
C PHE A 17 7.23 3.21 -5.01
N ALA A 18 7.33 4.54 -4.98
CA ALA A 18 8.54 5.24 -4.56
C ALA A 18 8.91 4.91 -3.11
N LEU A 19 7.95 4.97 -2.18
CA LEU A 19 8.15 4.62 -0.77
C LEU A 19 8.61 3.18 -0.58
N THR A 20 8.01 2.25 -1.33
CA THR A 20 8.42 0.85 -1.36
C THR A 20 9.88 0.71 -1.79
N GLY A 21 10.27 1.35 -2.90
CA GLY A 21 11.64 1.34 -3.39
C GLY A 21 12.64 1.91 -2.39
N ILE A 22 12.32 3.05 -1.77
CA ILE A 22 13.19 3.69 -0.75
C ILE A 22 13.34 2.79 0.48
N ALA A 23 12.24 2.19 0.97
CA ALA A 23 12.28 1.31 2.13
C ALA A 23 13.08 0.04 1.86
N LEU A 24 12.93 -0.57 0.68
CA LEU A 24 13.72 -1.72 0.24
C LEU A 24 15.20 -1.36 0.09
N ALA A 25 15.54 -0.26 -0.58
CA ALA A 25 16.92 0.21 -0.70
C ALA A 25 17.56 0.46 0.67
N SER A 26 16.81 1.06 1.59
CA SER A 26 17.25 1.30 2.97
C SER A 26 17.46 -0.02 3.72
N PHE A 27 16.56 -0.98 3.57
CA PHE A 27 16.71 -2.33 4.13
C PHE A 27 17.96 -3.04 3.59
N LEU A 28 18.19 -3.02 2.28
CA LEU A 28 19.37 -3.64 1.67
C LEU A 28 20.68 -3.03 2.21
N ARG A 29 20.68 -1.72 2.48
CA ARG A 29 21.85 -1.02 3.01
C ARG A 29 22.11 -1.29 4.48
N THR A 30 21.10 -1.27 5.35
CA THR A 30 21.31 -1.38 6.80
C THR A 30 20.97 -2.75 7.39
N ARG A 31 20.30 -3.62 6.63
CA ARG A 31 19.79 -4.95 7.01
C ARG A 31 18.97 -4.99 8.32
N LYS A 32 18.32 -3.87 8.67
CA LYS A 32 17.49 -3.77 9.87
C LYS A 32 16.12 -4.39 9.61
N GLY A 33 15.73 -5.38 10.40
CA GLY A 33 14.45 -6.09 10.25
C GLY A 33 13.21 -5.18 10.34
N LYS A 34 13.31 -4.04 11.04
CA LYS A 34 12.26 -3.00 11.07
C LYS A 34 11.97 -2.41 9.69
N LEU A 35 13.01 -2.16 8.88
CA LEU A 35 12.84 -1.59 7.54
C LEU A 35 12.18 -2.58 6.58
N LEU A 36 12.37 -3.88 6.78
CA LEU A 36 11.66 -4.90 6.01
C LEU A 36 10.16 -4.85 6.28
N LEU A 37 9.74 -4.66 7.55
CA LEU A 37 8.33 -4.53 7.90
C LEU A 37 7.71 -3.24 7.34
N VAL A 38 8.46 -2.14 7.35
CA VAL A 38 8.04 -0.88 6.71
C VAL A 38 7.91 -1.04 5.20
N ALA A 39 8.87 -1.71 4.55
CA ALA A 39 8.78 -2.02 3.13
C ALA A 39 7.55 -2.88 2.82
N LEU A 40 7.25 -3.88 3.65
CA LEU A 40 6.09 -4.74 3.49
C LEU A 40 4.77 -3.97 3.67
N ALA A 41 4.70 -3.02 4.61
CA ALA A 41 3.57 -2.11 4.75
C ALA A 41 3.36 -1.25 3.48
N PHE A 42 4.43 -0.73 2.89
CA PHE A 42 4.34 0.02 1.63
C PHE A 42 3.97 -0.86 0.44
N ILE A 43 4.38 -2.13 0.40
CA ILE A 43 3.92 -3.09 -0.61
C ILE A 43 2.40 -3.29 -0.48
N PHE A 44 1.88 -3.50 0.72
CA PHE A 44 0.42 -3.61 0.91
C PHE A 44 -0.31 -2.34 0.49
N PHE A 45 0.26 -1.17 0.80
CA PHE A 45 -0.31 0.12 0.38
C PHE A 45 -0.28 0.29 -1.15
N LEU A 46 0.77 -0.18 -1.82
CA LEU A 46 0.85 -0.23 -3.28
C LEU A 46 -0.22 -1.15 -3.87
N VAL A 47 -0.39 -2.36 -3.31
CA VAL A 47 -1.43 -3.31 -3.73
C VAL A 47 -2.82 -2.68 -3.59
N LYS A 48 -3.08 -1.96 -2.49
CA LYS A 48 -4.32 -1.20 -2.30
C LYS A 48 -4.56 -0.20 -3.45
N GLY A 49 -3.53 0.58 -3.79
CA GLY A 49 -3.61 1.55 -4.89
C GLY A 49 -3.88 0.90 -6.24
N VAL A 50 -3.26 -0.25 -6.52
CA VAL A 50 -3.49 -1.02 -7.74
C VAL A 50 -4.92 -1.55 -7.80
N ILE A 51 -5.43 -2.14 -6.71
CA ILE A 51 -6.81 -2.64 -6.63
C ILE A 51 -7.81 -1.52 -6.88
N LEU A 52 -7.63 -0.36 -6.23
CA LEU A 52 -8.48 0.81 -6.46
C LEU A 52 -8.47 1.26 -7.93
N THR A 53 -7.29 1.26 -8.56
CA THR A 53 -7.15 1.66 -9.97
C THR A 53 -7.82 0.65 -10.91
N LEU A 54 -7.69 -0.64 -10.63
CA LEU A 54 -8.32 -1.71 -11.41
C LEU A 54 -9.84 -1.68 -11.26
N GLU A 55 -10.35 -1.51 -10.04
CA GLU A 55 -11.78 -1.45 -9.80
C GLU A 55 -12.41 -0.25 -10.50
N LEU A 56 -11.74 0.90 -10.48
CA LEU A 56 -12.23 2.09 -11.17
C LEU A 56 -12.25 1.93 -12.70
N SER A 57 -11.45 1.01 -13.24
CA SER A 57 -11.34 0.76 -14.68
C SER A 57 -12.25 -0.39 -15.17
N PHE A 58 -12.50 -1.39 -14.33
CA PHE A 58 -13.12 -2.65 -14.74
C PHE A 58 -14.29 -3.12 -13.85
N ASP A 59 -14.55 -2.48 -12.70
CA ASP A 59 -15.65 -2.78 -11.76
C ASP A 59 -15.77 -4.29 -11.45
N LEU A 60 -14.71 -4.87 -10.90
CA LEU A 60 -14.51 -6.32 -10.80
C LEU A 60 -15.13 -6.95 -9.55
N LEU A 61 -15.15 -6.21 -8.43
CA LEU A 61 -15.50 -6.72 -7.11
C LEU A 61 -16.85 -6.19 -6.61
N GLY A 62 -17.32 -5.08 -7.18
CA GLY A 62 -18.48 -4.34 -6.68
C GLY A 62 -18.18 -3.65 -5.35
N GLN A 63 -19.10 -2.79 -4.89
CA GLN A 63 -18.86 -1.94 -3.72
C GLN A 63 -18.58 -2.71 -2.42
N GLU A 64 -19.33 -3.78 -2.15
CA GLU A 64 -19.16 -4.57 -0.92
C GLU A 64 -17.86 -5.38 -0.93
N GLY A 65 -17.53 -6.01 -2.07
CA GLY A 65 -16.29 -6.76 -2.24
C GLY A 65 -15.05 -5.86 -2.15
N LEU A 66 -15.11 -4.68 -2.78
CA LEU A 66 -14.06 -3.67 -2.69
C LEU A 66 -13.85 -3.22 -1.25
N LEU A 67 -14.93 -2.90 -0.52
CA LEU A 67 -14.83 -2.41 0.86
C LEU A 67 -14.18 -3.45 1.78
N ILE A 68 -14.54 -4.73 1.65
CA ILE A 68 -13.94 -5.83 2.40
C ILE A 68 -12.44 -5.96 2.05
N ALA A 69 -12.09 -5.97 0.76
CA ALA A 69 -10.70 -6.09 0.32
C ALA A 69 -9.82 -4.94 0.85
N LEU A 70 -10.30 -3.70 0.75
CA LEU A 70 -9.57 -2.52 1.25
C LEU A 70 -9.41 -2.56 2.77
N THR A 71 -10.44 -2.98 3.50
CA THR A 71 -10.40 -3.07 4.97
C THR A 71 -9.39 -4.12 5.42
N LEU A 72 -9.36 -5.30 4.78
CA LEU A 72 -8.38 -6.35 5.07
C LEU A 72 -6.94 -5.87 4.83
N ILE A 73 -6.72 -5.13 3.73
CA ILE A 73 -5.41 -4.56 3.42
C ILE A 73 -5.01 -3.50 4.46
N ASP A 74 -5.95 -2.64 4.87
CA ASP A 74 -5.68 -1.62 5.90
C ASP A 74 -5.32 -2.24 7.26
N VAL A 75 -6.01 -3.31 7.65
CA VAL A 75 -5.65 -4.10 8.85
C VAL A 75 -4.25 -4.69 8.71
N ALA A 76 -3.91 -5.26 7.55
CA ALA A 76 -2.58 -5.83 7.31
C ALA A 76 -1.48 -4.75 7.42
N ILE A 77 -1.69 -3.57 6.82
CA ILE A 77 -0.78 -2.41 6.90
C ILE A 77 -0.60 -1.98 8.35
N LEU A 78 -1.70 -1.79 9.09
CA LEU A 78 -1.65 -1.36 10.49
C LEU A 78 -0.89 -2.36 11.36
N LEU A 79 -1.14 -3.66 11.18
CA LEU A 79 -0.41 -4.71 11.88
C LEU A 79 1.08 -4.68 11.53
N THR A 80 1.44 -4.50 10.25
CA THR A 80 2.86 -4.45 9.87
C THR A 80 3.57 -3.25 10.45
N ILE A 81 2.95 -2.07 10.41
CA ILE A 81 3.50 -0.84 11.00
C ILE A 81 3.60 -0.99 12.51
N PHE A 82 2.57 -1.53 13.17
CA PHE A 82 2.58 -1.81 14.60
C PHE A 82 3.80 -2.66 14.97
N PHE A 83 3.99 -3.83 14.33
CA PHE A 83 5.17 -4.67 14.57
C PHE A 83 6.48 -3.96 14.24
N ALA A 84 6.52 -3.11 13.21
CA ALA A 84 7.70 -2.31 12.89
C ALA A 84 8.07 -1.33 14.00
N MET A 85 7.10 -0.76 14.72
CA MET A 85 7.37 0.15 15.84
C MET A 85 8.01 -0.56 17.02
N PHE A 86 7.55 -1.78 17.35
CA PHE A 86 8.04 -2.55 18.50
C PHE A 86 9.30 -3.37 18.21
N LYS A 87 9.66 -3.55 16.94
CA LYS A 87 10.90 -4.23 16.54
C LYS A 87 12.09 -3.28 16.76
N SER A 88 12.83 -3.54 17.84
CA SER A 88 14.10 -2.88 18.21
C SER A 88 15.23 -3.30 17.27
#